data_AF-A0A1X7KXL6-F1
#
_entry.id   AF-A0A1X7KXL6-F1
#
_cell.length_a   1.000
_cell.length_b   1.000
_cell.length_c   1.000
_cell.angle_alpha   90.00
_cell.angle_beta   90.00
_cell.angle_gamma   90.00
#
_symmetry.space_group_name_H-M   'P 1'
#
loop_
_entity.id
_entity.type
_entity.pdbx_description
1 polymer ?
#
loop_
_entity_poly.entity_id
_entity_poly.type
_entity_poly.pdbx_seq_one_letter_code
_entity_poly.pdbx_strand_id
1 'polypeptide(L)'
;MRILLAVLLTISILSVIGFLFWEQEWKFSKPTPVPSNHITVQTGDSIPDDVISMLGLTSADQLFIHFYNFDCPCSRFNIKEFQNLVIQYESRVKFLAVLETVGEEDSEVKDFVEKYDMGIDIYLDHEGLIAKKLGVYSTPQAVLIKNQQIYFSGNYNKARFCTTQNTKFASLALSAMVEDRQAPVFPELATVAYGCELPANGNTNTRFDKFFNFLSL
;
A
#
# COMPACT_ATOMS: atom_id res chain seq x y z
N MET A 1 -17.28 -22.01 45.33
CA MET A 1 -15.89 -21.66 44.95
C MET A 1 -15.58 -21.93 43.47
N ARG A 2 -15.81 -23.16 42.95
CA ARG A 2 -15.50 -23.49 41.54
C ARG A 2 -16.21 -22.60 40.50
N ILE A 3 -17.49 -22.31 40.70
CA ILE A 3 -18.28 -21.46 39.79
C ILE A 3 -17.75 -20.02 39.79
N LEU A 4 -17.47 -19.47 40.97
CA LEU A 4 -16.94 -18.11 41.10
C LEU A 4 -15.56 -17.96 40.44
N LEU A 5 -14.71 -19.00 40.57
CA LEU A 5 -13.40 -19.04 39.92
C LEU A 5 -13.53 -19.14 38.39
N ALA A 6 -14.48 -19.94 37.88
CA ALA A 6 -14.76 -20.02 36.45
C ALA A 6 -15.27 -18.68 35.90
N VAL A 7 -16.18 -18.01 36.60
CA VAL A 7 -16.70 -16.69 36.20
C VAL A 7 -15.58 -15.65 36.17
N LEU A 8 -14.74 -15.59 37.19
CA LEU A 8 -13.60 -14.66 37.23
C LEU A 8 -12.62 -14.92 36.08
N LEU A 9 -12.31 -16.19 35.81
CA LEU A 9 -11.44 -16.57 34.69
C LEU A 9 -12.05 -16.14 33.34
N THR A 10 -13.34 -16.41 33.12
CA THR A 10 -14.03 -16.01 31.90
C THR A 10 -14.03 -14.49 31.73
N ILE A 11 -14.31 -13.72 32.78
CA ILE A 11 -14.27 -12.25 32.74
C ILE A 11 -12.86 -11.76 32.42
N SER A 12 -11.83 -12.35 33.04
CA SER A 12 -10.43 -12.02 32.76
C SER A 12 -10.08 -12.24 31.29
N ILE A 13 -10.43 -13.39 30.73
CA ILE A 13 -10.16 -13.72 29.31
C ILE A 13 -10.88 -12.74 28.38
N LEU A 14 -12.17 -12.48 28.62
CA LEU A 14 -12.95 -11.54 27.80
C LEU A 14 -12.40 -10.11 27.90
N SER A 15 -11.91 -9.71 29.06
CA SER A 15 -11.31 -8.39 29.27
C SER A 15 -9.99 -8.24 28.50
N VAL A 16 -9.14 -9.27 28.52
CA VAL A 16 -7.89 -9.29 27.74
C VAL A 16 -8.20 -9.23 26.24
N ILE A 17 -9.16 -10.03 25.75
CA ILE A 17 -9.58 -9.98 24.34
C ILE A 17 -10.09 -8.59 23.99
N GLY A 18 -11.03 -8.03 24.78
CA GLY A 18 -11.57 -6.70 24.53
C GLY A 18 -10.50 -5.61 24.51
N PHE A 19 -9.52 -5.68 25.42
CA PHE A 19 -8.39 -4.77 25.47
C PHE A 19 -7.51 -4.88 24.21
N LEU A 20 -7.15 -6.09 23.79
CA LEU A 20 -6.34 -6.31 22.58
C LEU A 20 -7.05 -5.77 21.34
N PHE A 21 -8.35 -6.04 21.19
CA PHE A 21 -9.13 -5.50 20.06
C PHE A 21 -9.18 -3.96 20.09
N TRP A 22 -9.38 -3.35 21.26
CA TRP A 22 -9.39 -1.91 21.40
C TRP A 22 -8.04 -1.26 21.09
N GLU A 23 -6.94 -1.85 21.56
CA GLU A 23 -5.59 -1.37 21.28
C GLU A 23 -5.27 -1.45 19.78
N GLN A 24 -5.63 -2.55 19.12
CA GLN A 24 -5.44 -2.70 17.68
C GLN A 24 -6.28 -1.67 16.91
N GLU A 25 -7.56 -1.50 17.26
CA GLU A 25 -8.43 -0.50 16.61
C GLU A 25 -7.86 0.91 16.78
N TRP A 26 -7.42 1.26 17.99
CA TRP A 26 -6.80 2.56 18.26
C TRP A 26 -5.52 2.76 17.44
N LYS A 27 -4.64 1.76 17.39
CA LYS A 27 -3.42 1.79 16.58
C LYS A 27 -3.73 1.96 15.09
N PHE A 28 -4.72 1.24 14.57
CA PHE A 28 -5.05 1.25 13.14
C PHE A 28 -5.96 2.40 12.70
N SER A 29 -6.59 3.11 13.63
CA SER A 29 -7.33 4.35 13.36
C SER A 29 -6.44 5.56 13.06
N LYS A 30 -5.15 5.48 13.41
CA LYS A 30 -4.19 6.57 13.22
C LYS A 30 -3.62 6.54 11.79
N PRO A 31 -3.37 7.71 11.18
CA PRO A 31 -2.68 7.79 9.91
C PRO A 31 -1.24 7.27 10.06
N THR A 32 -0.69 6.77 8.95
CA THR A 32 0.71 6.38 8.88
C THR A 32 1.60 7.61 9.13
N PRO A 33 2.55 7.58 10.07
CA PRO A 33 3.50 8.66 10.28
C PRO A 33 4.21 9.06 8.99
N VAL A 34 4.27 10.36 8.74
CA VAL A 34 4.97 10.91 7.57
C VAL A 34 6.47 11.02 7.89
N PRO A 35 7.36 10.43 7.08
CA PRO A 35 8.80 10.55 7.27
C PRO A 35 9.28 12.01 7.23
N SER A 36 10.32 12.35 7.99
CA SER A 36 10.86 13.72 8.07
C SER A 36 11.44 14.24 6.75
N ASN A 37 11.86 13.34 5.86
CA ASN A 37 12.41 13.62 4.53
C ASN A 37 11.41 13.32 3.39
N HIS A 38 10.11 13.31 3.70
CA HIS A 38 9.05 13.03 2.74
C HIS A 38 8.94 14.14 1.68
N ILE A 39 8.92 13.73 0.41
CA ILE A 39 8.69 14.61 -0.73
C ILE A 39 7.20 14.55 -1.06
N THR A 40 6.53 15.70 -0.99
CA THR A 40 5.13 15.79 -1.40
C THR A 40 5.06 15.85 -2.92
N VAL A 41 4.32 14.92 -3.51
CA VAL A 41 4.06 14.85 -4.95
C VAL A 41 2.58 15.11 -5.20
N GLN A 42 2.28 16.01 -6.13
CA GLN A 42 0.93 16.46 -6.46
C GLN A 42 0.55 16.08 -7.90
N THR A 43 -0.76 16.06 -8.15
CA THR A 43 -1.28 15.91 -9.52
C THR A 43 -0.76 17.04 -10.41
N GLY A 44 -0.24 16.67 -11.57
CA GLY A 44 0.36 17.57 -12.55
C GLY A 44 1.88 17.71 -12.43
N ASP A 45 2.48 17.25 -11.34
CA ASP A 45 3.94 17.26 -11.19
C ASP A 45 4.59 16.37 -12.26
N SER A 46 5.71 16.84 -12.81
CA SER A 46 6.54 16.05 -13.72
C SER A 46 7.27 14.96 -12.95
N ILE A 47 7.40 13.80 -13.56
CA ILE A 47 8.16 12.68 -13.00
C ILE A 47 9.66 12.94 -13.16
N PRO A 48 10.49 12.62 -12.15
CA PRO A 48 11.94 12.71 -12.29
C PRO A 48 12.48 11.86 -13.45
N ASP A 49 13.43 12.42 -14.22
CA ASP A 49 14.04 11.76 -15.41
C ASP A 49 14.65 10.39 -15.11
N ASP A 50 15.16 10.22 -13.88
CA ASP A 50 15.73 8.96 -13.44
C ASP A 50 14.67 7.88 -13.17
N VAL A 51 13.47 8.25 -12.69
CA VAL A 51 12.32 7.33 -12.57
C VAL A 51 11.81 6.95 -13.95
N ILE A 52 11.73 7.91 -14.89
CA ILE A 52 11.37 7.64 -16.29
C ILE A 52 12.34 6.60 -16.89
N SER A 53 13.64 6.77 -16.66
CA SER A 53 14.68 5.87 -17.15
C SER A 53 14.62 4.49 -16.48
N MET A 54 14.43 4.43 -15.15
CA MET A 54 14.33 3.17 -14.39
C MET A 54 13.12 2.33 -14.79
N LEU A 55 11.99 2.99 -15.08
CA LEU A 55 10.74 2.33 -15.45
C LEU A 55 10.55 2.17 -16.96
N GLY A 56 11.47 2.72 -17.77
CA GLY A 56 11.43 2.66 -19.23
C GLY A 56 10.22 3.36 -19.84
N LEU A 57 9.82 4.50 -19.26
CA LEU A 57 8.60 5.22 -19.67
C LEU A 57 8.81 6.07 -20.92
N THR A 58 7.78 6.14 -21.75
CA THR A 58 7.68 7.04 -22.89
C THR A 58 6.70 8.18 -22.61
N SER A 59 6.75 9.23 -23.43
CA SER A 59 5.89 10.41 -23.31
C SER A 59 4.40 10.15 -23.57
N ALA A 60 4.03 8.99 -24.11
CA ALA A 60 2.63 8.63 -24.39
C ALA A 60 2.07 7.59 -23.40
N ASP A 61 2.87 7.14 -22.42
CA ASP A 61 2.48 6.03 -21.56
C ASP A 61 1.39 6.43 -20.56
N GLN A 62 0.45 5.52 -20.35
CA GLN A 62 -0.44 5.48 -19.20
C GLN A 62 0.00 4.32 -18.32
N LEU A 63 0.47 4.63 -17.12
CA LEU A 63 1.03 3.66 -16.19
C LEU A 63 0.30 3.72 -14.86
N PHE A 64 -0.09 2.56 -14.35
CA PHE A 64 -0.59 2.38 -13.00
C PHE A 64 0.47 1.62 -12.19
N ILE A 65 1.00 2.26 -11.14
CA ILE A 65 1.96 1.67 -10.21
C ILE A 65 1.23 1.28 -8.91
N HIS A 66 1.34 0.02 -8.51
CA HIS A 66 0.87 -0.50 -7.23
C HIS A 66 2.05 -0.73 -6.29
N PHE A 67 2.11 0.00 -5.18
CA PHE A 67 3.12 -0.21 -4.14
C PHE A 67 2.66 -1.26 -3.15
N TYR A 68 3.47 -2.32 -3.00
CA TYR A 68 3.13 -3.51 -2.23
C TYR A 68 4.23 -3.90 -1.25
N ASN A 69 3.82 -4.51 -0.14
CA ASN A 69 4.71 -5.06 0.88
C ASN A 69 4.08 -6.36 1.44
N PHE A 70 4.84 -7.46 1.47
CA PHE A 70 4.41 -8.77 1.95
C PHE A 70 4.07 -8.84 3.43
N ASP A 71 4.84 -8.13 4.25
CA ASP A 71 4.65 -8.08 5.69
C ASP A 71 3.44 -7.22 6.06
N CYS A 72 2.90 -6.42 5.13
CA CYS A 72 1.73 -5.59 5.37
C CYS A 72 0.40 -6.32 5.08
N PRO A 73 -0.47 -6.53 6.09
CA PRO A 73 -1.78 -7.13 5.86
C PRO A 73 -2.64 -6.33 4.88
N CYS A 74 -2.52 -5.01 4.86
CA CYS A 74 -3.34 -4.12 4.03
C CYS A 74 -3.08 -4.32 2.55
N SER A 75 -1.81 -4.47 2.18
CA SER A 75 -1.38 -4.77 0.82
C SER A 75 -1.94 -6.13 0.39
N ARG A 76 -1.86 -7.15 1.27
CA ARG A 76 -2.45 -8.48 1.02
C ARG A 76 -3.97 -8.44 0.84
N PHE A 77 -4.69 -7.59 1.57
CA PHE A 77 -6.14 -7.45 1.40
C PHE A 77 -6.51 -6.68 0.13
N ASN A 78 -5.68 -5.70 -0.26
CA ASN A 78 -5.94 -4.85 -1.43
C ASN A 78 -5.63 -5.54 -2.77
N ILE A 79 -4.80 -6.59 -2.78
CA ILE A 79 -4.36 -7.26 -4.00
C ILE A 79 -5.51 -7.73 -4.91
N LYS A 80 -6.63 -8.16 -4.32
CA LYS A 80 -7.82 -8.58 -5.10
C LYS A 80 -8.45 -7.42 -5.85
N GLU A 81 -8.49 -6.22 -5.25
CA GLU A 81 -8.98 -5.02 -5.94
C GLU A 81 -8.02 -4.65 -7.06
N PHE A 82 -6.71 -4.68 -6.80
CA PHE A 82 -5.70 -4.42 -7.81
C PHE A 82 -5.80 -5.39 -9.00
N GLN A 83 -5.91 -6.71 -8.75
CA GLN A 83 -6.15 -7.73 -9.77
C GLN A 83 -7.37 -7.42 -10.64
N ASN A 84 -8.49 -6.99 -10.04
CA ASN A 84 -9.67 -6.61 -10.80
C ASN A 84 -9.41 -5.42 -11.72
N LEU A 85 -8.61 -4.43 -11.28
CA LEU A 85 -8.23 -3.28 -12.10
C LEU A 85 -7.33 -3.70 -13.26
N VAL A 86 -6.37 -4.61 -13.04
CA VAL A 86 -5.51 -5.18 -14.10
C VAL A 86 -6.40 -5.83 -15.16
N ILE A 87 -7.23 -6.80 -14.77
CA ILE A 87 -8.13 -7.52 -15.69
C ILE A 87 -9.03 -6.56 -16.48
N GLN A 88 -9.50 -5.47 -15.86
CA GLN A 88 -10.41 -4.53 -16.49
C GLN A 88 -9.72 -3.55 -17.46
N TYR A 89 -8.45 -3.21 -17.24
CA TYR A 89 -7.80 -2.10 -17.92
C TYR A 89 -6.44 -2.42 -18.57
N GLU A 90 -5.92 -3.65 -18.47
CA GLU A 90 -4.62 -4.06 -19.03
C GLU A 90 -4.44 -3.75 -20.53
N SER A 91 -5.53 -3.72 -21.30
CA SER A 91 -5.51 -3.39 -22.73
C SER A 91 -5.29 -1.91 -23.03
N ARG A 92 -5.39 -1.03 -22.03
CA ARG A 92 -5.34 0.44 -22.19
C ARG A 92 -4.29 1.11 -21.31
N VAL A 93 -3.89 0.46 -20.22
CA VAL A 93 -2.99 1.00 -19.20
C VAL A 93 -1.96 -0.06 -18.87
N LYS A 94 -0.69 0.34 -18.83
CA LYS A 94 0.39 -0.52 -18.34
C LYS A 94 0.27 -0.63 -16.82
N PHE A 95 0.39 -1.84 -16.30
CA PHE A 95 0.41 -2.08 -14.86
C PHE A 95 1.80 -2.50 -14.40
N LEU A 96 2.22 -1.95 -13.27
CA LEU A 96 3.49 -2.26 -12.62
C LEU A 96 3.24 -2.46 -11.12
N ALA A 97 3.70 -3.57 -10.58
CA ALA A 97 3.81 -3.74 -9.13
C ALA A 97 5.23 -3.32 -8.68
N VAL A 98 5.32 -2.40 -7.73
CA VAL A 98 6.56 -2.08 -7.03
C VAL A 98 6.53 -2.77 -5.68
N LEU A 99 7.39 -3.77 -5.50
CA LEU A 99 7.52 -4.51 -4.26
C LEU A 99 8.64 -3.90 -3.45
N GLU A 100 8.31 -3.38 -2.28
CA GLU A 100 9.34 -2.88 -1.37
C GLU A 100 9.87 -4.04 -0.52
N THR A 101 11.19 -4.21 -0.54
CA THR A 101 11.89 -5.30 0.14
C THR A 101 13.15 -4.78 0.81
N VAL A 102 13.58 -5.41 1.90
CA VAL A 102 14.84 -5.10 2.61
C VAL A 102 15.84 -6.26 2.50
N GLY A 103 15.51 -7.31 1.73
CA GLY A 103 16.24 -8.58 1.68
C GLY A 103 16.43 -9.17 0.28
N GLU A 104 16.79 -10.46 0.21
CA GLU A 104 17.23 -11.13 -1.03
C GLU A 104 16.11 -11.35 -2.07
N GLU A 105 16.15 -10.46 -3.07
CA GLU A 105 15.94 -10.56 -4.54
C GLU A 105 14.88 -11.54 -5.08
N ASP A 106 15.11 -12.85 -5.15
CA ASP A 106 14.30 -13.70 -6.04
C ASP A 106 13.09 -14.37 -5.39
N SER A 107 13.17 -14.65 -4.08
CA SER A 107 12.12 -15.41 -3.39
C SER A 107 10.82 -14.63 -3.27
N GLU A 108 10.90 -13.32 -3.04
CA GLU A 108 9.72 -12.47 -2.87
C GLU A 108 9.02 -12.21 -4.21
N VAL A 109 9.75 -11.98 -5.30
CA VAL A 109 9.15 -11.89 -6.64
C VAL A 109 8.47 -13.19 -7.00
N LYS A 110 9.15 -14.32 -6.77
CA LYS A 110 8.59 -15.64 -7.02
C LYS A 110 7.32 -15.88 -6.20
N ASP A 111 7.34 -15.58 -4.91
CA ASP A 111 6.16 -15.69 -4.04
C ASP A 111 5.02 -14.76 -4.49
N PHE A 112 5.33 -13.55 -4.98
CA PHE A 112 4.33 -12.65 -5.55
C PHE A 112 3.66 -13.28 -6.77
N VAL A 113 4.48 -13.73 -7.73
CA VAL A 113 4.04 -14.28 -9.00
C VAL A 113 3.28 -15.58 -8.76
N GLU A 114 3.82 -16.52 -7.99
CA GLU A 114 3.15 -17.79 -7.70
C GLU A 114 1.78 -17.59 -7.03
N LYS A 115 1.65 -16.56 -6.19
CA LYS A 115 0.42 -16.32 -5.43
C LYS A 115 -0.61 -15.49 -6.19
N TYR A 116 -0.16 -14.55 -7.02
CA TYR A 116 -1.03 -13.53 -7.59
C TYR A 116 -0.94 -13.40 -9.11
N ASP A 117 -0.20 -14.26 -9.81
CA ASP A 117 0.12 -14.22 -11.25
C ASP A 117 -0.87 -13.39 -12.09
N MET A 118 -0.43 -12.19 -12.44
CA MET A 118 -1.21 -11.20 -13.20
C MET A 118 -0.61 -10.91 -14.57
N GLY A 119 0.54 -11.50 -14.93
CA GLY A 119 1.26 -11.17 -16.17
C GLY A 119 1.72 -9.70 -16.26
N ILE A 120 1.86 -9.00 -15.14
CA ILE A 120 2.31 -7.60 -15.07
C ILE A 120 3.81 -7.51 -14.81
N ASP A 121 4.39 -6.36 -15.15
CA ASP A 121 5.76 -6.04 -14.76
C ASP A 121 5.86 -5.91 -13.23
N ILE A 122 6.99 -6.36 -12.68
CA ILE A 122 7.31 -6.27 -11.26
C ILE A 122 8.66 -5.57 -11.12
N TYR A 123 8.74 -4.59 -10.23
CA TYR A 123 9.96 -3.89 -9.87
C TYR A 123 10.24 -4.04 -8.38
N LEU A 124 11.47 -4.37 -8.01
CA LEU A 124 11.91 -4.44 -6.63
C LEU A 124 12.52 -3.10 -6.20
N ASP A 125 11.95 -2.48 -5.17
CA ASP A 125 12.40 -1.20 -4.64
C ASP A 125 13.12 -1.38 -3.30
N HIS A 126 14.36 -1.88 -3.35
CA HIS A 126 15.15 -2.32 -2.18
C HIS A 126 15.38 -1.23 -1.11
N GLU A 127 15.43 0.03 -1.54
CA GLU A 127 15.72 1.16 -0.66
C GLU A 127 14.57 2.18 -0.65
N GLY A 128 13.41 1.81 -1.19
CA GLY A 128 12.28 2.72 -1.34
C GLY A 128 12.60 3.94 -2.22
N LEU A 129 13.55 3.83 -3.16
CA LEU A 129 14.01 4.94 -4.00
C LEU A 129 12.91 5.41 -4.94
N ILE A 130 12.21 4.47 -5.59
CA ILE A 130 11.07 4.81 -6.45
C ILE A 130 9.93 5.36 -5.59
N ALA A 131 9.62 4.69 -4.48
CA ALA A 131 8.57 5.12 -3.57
C ALA A 131 8.81 6.56 -3.07
N LYS A 132 10.03 6.86 -2.59
CA LYS A 132 10.42 8.18 -2.09
C LYS A 132 10.29 9.27 -3.15
N LYS A 133 10.75 9.01 -4.38
CA LYS A 133 10.68 9.97 -5.49
C LYS A 133 9.25 10.24 -5.95
N LEU A 134 8.38 9.24 -5.82
CA LEU A 134 6.95 9.37 -6.15
C LEU A 134 6.08 9.79 -4.95
N GLY A 135 6.70 10.15 -3.81
CA GLY A 135 5.99 10.61 -2.62
C GLY A 135 5.17 9.51 -1.93
N VAL A 136 5.52 8.24 -2.14
CA VAL A 136 4.91 7.11 -1.46
C VAL A 136 5.67 6.83 -0.17
N TYR A 137 4.93 6.68 0.92
CA TYR A 137 5.49 6.44 2.27
C TYR A 137 4.69 5.41 3.06
N SER A 138 3.70 4.77 2.43
CA SER A 138 2.95 3.66 3.00
C SER A 138 2.51 2.66 1.95
N THR A 139 2.13 1.46 2.39
CA THR A 139 1.47 0.47 1.52
C THR A 139 0.10 0.04 2.08
N PRO A 140 -0.89 -0.21 1.19
CA PRO A 140 -0.84 -0.05 -0.26
C PRO A 140 -1.15 1.40 -0.68
N GLN A 141 -0.38 1.92 -1.63
CA GLN A 141 -0.66 3.17 -2.34
C GLN A 141 -0.56 2.96 -3.85
N ALA A 142 -1.21 3.84 -4.61
CA ALA A 142 -1.20 3.83 -6.07
C ALA A 142 -0.64 5.15 -6.60
N VAL A 143 0.15 5.06 -7.65
CA VAL A 143 0.60 6.20 -8.44
C VAL A 143 0.20 5.97 -9.89
N LEU A 144 -0.57 6.88 -10.45
CA LEU A 144 -0.98 6.86 -11.84
C LEU A 144 -0.22 7.95 -12.58
N ILE A 145 0.32 7.58 -13.72
CA ILE A 145 1.16 8.41 -14.55
C ILE A 145 0.50 8.49 -15.92
N LYS A 146 0.43 9.71 -16.46
CA LYS A 146 -0.01 9.97 -17.82
C LYS A 146 0.87 11.04 -18.42
N ASN A 147 1.44 10.75 -19.59
CA ASN A 147 2.31 11.69 -20.31
C ASN A 147 3.48 12.21 -19.45
N GLN A 148 4.11 11.32 -18.68
CA GLN A 148 5.21 11.63 -17.74
C GLN A 148 4.85 12.62 -16.63
N GLN A 149 3.55 12.80 -16.35
CA GLN A 149 3.05 13.59 -15.25
C GLN A 149 2.26 12.72 -14.28
N ILE A 150 2.28 13.12 -13.01
CA ILE A 150 1.47 12.49 -11.97
C ILE A 150 0.01 12.81 -12.24
N TYR A 151 -0.76 11.78 -12.57
CA TYR A 151 -2.20 11.89 -12.73
C TYR A 151 -2.90 11.75 -11.37
N PHE A 152 -2.44 10.80 -10.55
CA PHE A 152 -2.93 10.59 -9.18
C PHE A 152 -1.83 9.94 -8.34
N SER A 153 -1.70 10.35 -7.08
CA SER A 153 -0.86 9.67 -6.08
C SER A 153 -1.64 9.61 -4.76
N GLY A 154 -1.84 8.40 -4.22
CA GLY A 154 -2.62 8.27 -3.00
C GLY A 154 -3.11 6.86 -2.67
N ASN A 155 -4.09 6.81 -1.78
CA ASN A 155 -4.67 5.57 -1.28
C ASN A 155 -5.65 4.95 -2.27
N TYR A 156 -5.87 3.64 -2.12
CA TYR A 156 -7.00 2.96 -2.77
C TYR A 156 -8.33 3.37 -2.17
N ASN A 157 -8.37 3.61 -0.86
CA ASN A 157 -9.60 3.87 -0.13
C ASN A 157 -9.40 4.75 1.11
N LYS A 158 -10.49 5.36 1.60
CA LYS A 158 -10.51 6.07 2.89
C LYS A 158 -10.18 5.13 4.05
N ALA A 159 -10.69 3.89 3.99
CA ALA A 159 -10.47 2.89 5.02
C ALA A 159 -9.38 1.90 4.61
N ARG A 160 -8.57 1.48 5.59
CA ARG A 160 -7.47 0.51 5.46
C ARG A 160 -7.86 -0.80 4.77
N PHE A 161 -9.12 -1.24 4.91
CA PHE A 161 -9.63 -2.50 4.36
C PHE A 161 -10.50 -2.37 3.10
N CYS A 162 -10.45 -1.25 2.37
CA CYS A 162 -11.03 -1.11 1.02
C CYS A 162 -12.50 -1.58 0.86
N THR A 163 -13.34 -1.49 1.89
CA THR A 163 -14.71 -2.04 1.87
C THR A 163 -15.77 -1.08 1.33
N THR A 164 -15.46 0.22 1.20
CA THR A 164 -16.45 1.26 0.83
C THR A 164 -16.29 1.65 -0.64
N GLN A 165 -17.34 1.46 -1.45
CA GLN A 165 -17.31 1.69 -2.91
C GLN A 165 -17.09 3.17 -3.29
N ASN A 166 -17.69 4.10 -2.53
CA ASN A 166 -17.66 5.54 -2.83
C ASN A 166 -16.31 6.21 -2.56
N THR A 167 -15.35 5.46 -2.04
CA THR A 167 -14.03 5.96 -1.68
C THR A 167 -12.92 5.23 -2.43
N LYS A 168 -13.22 4.54 -3.54
CA LYS A 168 -12.22 3.84 -4.38
C LYS A 168 -11.35 4.81 -5.22
N PHE A 169 -10.56 5.65 -4.57
CA PHE A 169 -9.85 6.76 -5.23
C PHE A 169 -8.96 6.32 -6.41
N ALA A 170 -8.14 5.29 -6.23
CA ALA A 170 -7.28 4.76 -7.30
C ALA A 170 -8.09 4.23 -8.51
N SER A 171 -9.23 3.57 -8.26
CA SER A 171 -10.11 3.06 -9.33
C SER A 171 -10.81 4.21 -10.07
N LEU A 172 -11.31 5.21 -9.33
CA LEU A 172 -11.93 6.40 -9.90
C LEU A 172 -10.93 7.22 -10.73
N ALA A 173 -9.70 7.37 -10.25
CA ALA A 173 -8.62 8.01 -10.98
C ALA A 173 -8.27 7.23 -12.26
N LEU A 174 -8.15 5.91 -12.19
CA LEU A 174 -7.87 5.07 -13.35
C LEU A 174 -8.95 5.17 -14.42
N SER A 175 -10.22 5.08 -14.04
CA SER A 175 -11.35 5.25 -14.97
C SER A 175 -11.32 6.63 -15.64
N ALA A 176 -11.08 7.69 -14.88
CA ALA A 176 -10.95 9.04 -15.43
C ALA A 176 -9.76 9.17 -16.40
N MET A 177 -8.60 8.59 -16.04
CA MET A 177 -7.37 8.61 -16.86
C MET A 177 -7.59 7.97 -18.23
N VAL A 178 -8.23 6.80 -18.21
CA VAL A 178 -8.55 5.97 -19.38
C VAL A 178 -9.59 6.61 -20.29
N GLU A 179 -10.52 7.36 -19.71
CA GLU A 179 -11.54 8.13 -20.45
C GLU A 179 -11.03 9.51 -20.91
N ASP A 180 -9.73 9.77 -20.78
CA ASP A 180 -9.09 11.03 -21.12
C ASP A 180 -9.69 12.26 -20.40
N ARG A 181 -10.23 12.04 -19.20
CA ARG A 181 -10.74 13.10 -18.34
C ARG A 181 -9.63 13.72 -17.50
N GLN A 182 -9.87 14.92 -17.01
CA GLN A 182 -8.99 15.54 -16.00
C GLN A 182 -8.99 14.71 -14.71
N ALA A 183 -7.84 14.71 -14.03
CA ALA A 183 -7.69 14.03 -12.75
C ALA A 183 -8.76 14.51 -11.75
N PRO A 184 -9.53 13.59 -11.14
CA PRO A 184 -10.55 13.98 -10.18
C PRO A 184 -9.93 14.68 -8.96
N VAL A 185 -10.59 15.73 -8.48
CA VAL A 185 -10.23 16.36 -7.21
C VAL A 185 -10.78 15.50 -6.08
N PHE A 186 -9.89 14.90 -5.30
CA PHE A 186 -10.26 14.06 -4.15
C PHE A 186 -10.12 14.82 -2.83
N PRO A 187 -10.86 14.42 -1.78
CA PRO A 187 -10.63 14.93 -0.43
C PRO A 187 -9.24 14.54 0.08
N GLU A 188 -8.74 15.23 1.09
CA GLU A 188 -7.45 14.98 1.75
C GLU A 188 -7.27 13.52 2.21
N LEU A 189 -8.36 12.83 2.52
CA LEU A 189 -8.36 11.40 2.85
C LEU A 189 -7.83 10.48 1.73
N ALA A 190 -7.78 10.96 0.49
CA ALA A 190 -7.17 10.23 -0.62
C ALA A 190 -5.63 10.29 -0.59
N THR A 191 -5.04 11.28 0.08
CA THR A 191 -3.58 11.48 0.15
C THR A 191 -3.00 11.17 1.53
N VAL A 192 -3.81 11.21 2.59
CA VAL A 192 -3.39 10.81 3.94
C VAL A 192 -3.34 9.29 4.06
N ALA A 193 -2.15 8.72 4.16
CA ALA A 193 -1.93 7.28 4.22
C ALA A 193 -2.54 6.61 5.45
N TYR A 194 -3.26 5.50 5.24
CA TYR A 194 -3.70 4.58 6.28
C TYR A 194 -3.21 3.17 5.92
N GLY A 195 -1.94 2.92 6.16
CA GLY A 195 -1.25 1.71 5.72
C GLY A 195 -0.14 1.27 6.66
N CYS A 196 0.68 0.32 6.21
CA CYS A 196 1.95 0.05 6.86
C CYS A 196 2.98 1.06 6.37
N GLU A 197 3.86 1.54 7.24
CA GLU A 197 5.06 2.27 6.81
C GLU A 197 5.88 1.39 5.86
N LEU A 198 6.52 2.05 4.91
CA LEU A 198 7.53 1.45 4.05
C LEU A 198 8.71 0.94 4.90
N PRO A 199 9.19 -0.30 4.72
CA PRO A 199 10.35 -0.81 5.44
C PRO A 199 11.58 0.09 5.38
N ALA A 200 11.81 0.81 4.27
CA ALA A 200 12.92 1.76 4.14
C ALA A 200 12.79 3.01 5.04
N ASN A 201 11.58 3.34 5.50
CA ASN A 201 11.32 4.49 6.39
C ASN A 201 11.45 4.12 7.88
N GLY A 202 11.43 2.83 8.21
CA GLY A 202 11.56 2.33 9.57
C GLY A 202 13.01 2.07 9.94
N ASN A 203 13.41 2.51 11.14
CA ASN A 203 14.69 2.15 11.73
C ASN A 203 14.70 0.62 11.99
N THR A 204 15.26 -0.16 11.07
CA THR A 204 15.60 -1.59 11.18
C THR A 204 14.69 -2.41 12.12
N ASN A 205 13.51 -2.83 11.66
CA ASN A 205 12.85 -3.99 12.27
C ASN A 205 13.60 -5.24 11.83
N THR A 206 14.73 -5.48 12.50
CA THR A 206 15.46 -6.74 12.40
C THR A 206 14.52 -7.89 12.72
N ARG A 207 14.71 -9.00 12.01
CA ARG A 207 14.03 -10.30 12.19
C ARG A 207 13.96 -10.79 13.66
N PHE A 208 14.72 -10.17 14.56
CA PHE A 208 14.75 -10.42 16.01
C PHE A 208 13.47 -10.03 16.76
N ASP A 209 12.71 -9.02 16.31
CA ASP A 209 11.46 -8.61 16.99
C ASP A 209 10.28 -9.57 16.73
N LYS A 210 10.37 -10.42 15.70
CA LYS A 210 9.42 -11.53 15.47
C LYS A 210 9.58 -12.64 16.53
N PHE A 211 10.72 -12.76 17.21
CA PHE A 211 10.94 -13.79 18.24
C PHE A 211 10.44 -13.37 19.63
N PHE A 212 10.57 -12.09 20.00
CA PHE A 212 10.13 -11.61 21.31
C PHE A 212 8.61 -11.36 21.41
N ASN A 213 7.93 -11.05 20.30
CA ASN A 213 6.47 -10.92 20.29
C ASN A 213 5.72 -12.28 20.37
N PHE A 214 6.42 -13.41 20.27
CA PHE A 214 5.82 -14.72 20.49
C PHE A 214 5.86 -15.16 21.98
N LEU A 215 6.69 -14.49 22.80
CA LEU A 215 6.90 -14.82 24.22
C LEU A 215 6.26 -13.82 25.20
N SER A 216 5.50 -12.83 24.70
CA SER A 216 4.72 -11.89 25.50
C SER A 216 3.23 -12.24 25.60
N LEU A 217 2.86 -13.50 25.30
CA LEU A 217 1.56 -14.09 25.64
C LEU A 217 1.65 -14.99 26.87
#